data_AF-A0A9E5J6C4-F1
#
_entry.id   AF-A0A9E5J6C4-F1
#
_cell.length_a   1.000
_cell.length_b   1.000
_cell.length_c   1.000
_cell.angle_alpha   90.00
_cell.angle_beta   90.00
_cell.angle_gamma   90.00
#
_symmetry.space_group_name_H-M   'P 1'
#
loop_
_entity.id
_entity.type
_entity.pdbx_description
1 polymer ?
#
loop_
_entity_poly.entity_id
_entity_poly.type
_entity_poly.pdbx_seq_one_letter_code
_entity_poly.pdbx_strand_id
1 'polypeptide(L)'
;EAAPPAMKGAFMGVRRALGNLGGDQLVKFESGAVVAPGITSVAAFGHTPGHTLFRMDSEGQSFAYVADITNVPSLFARAPDWSVMFDMNPAMARMSRRRIFDMLVKDKMMAGGFHFPFPAFGTMEASGNGYQFKPVMG
;
A
#
# COMPACT_ATOMS: atom_id res chain seq x y z
N GLU A 1 12.95 -16.91 -10.73
CA GLU A 1 13.10 -15.44 -10.67
C GLU A 1 11.71 -14.81 -10.65
N ALA A 2 11.39 -13.93 -9.69
CA ALA A 2 10.01 -13.50 -9.41
C ALA A 2 9.53 -12.27 -10.23
N ALA A 3 10.38 -11.67 -11.08
CA ALA A 3 10.03 -10.47 -11.84
C ALA A 3 9.30 -10.84 -13.16
N PRO A 4 8.17 -10.19 -13.49
CA PRO A 4 7.52 -10.30 -14.79
C PRO A 4 8.49 -9.99 -15.92
N PRO A 5 8.38 -10.65 -17.09
CA PRO A 5 9.32 -10.45 -18.21
C PRO A 5 9.54 -8.98 -18.58
N ALA A 6 8.47 -8.18 -18.65
CA ALA A 6 8.53 -6.76 -19.00
C ALA A 6 9.25 -5.89 -17.94
N MET A 7 9.34 -6.35 -16.70
CA MET A 7 9.92 -5.58 -15.58
C MET A 7 11.35 -6.00 -15.24
N LYS A 8 11.92 -7.02 -15.91
CA LYS A 8 13.26 -7.54 -15.60
C LYS A 8 14.34 -6.45 -15.59
N GLY A 9 14.32 -5.53 -16.56
CA GLY A 9 15.29 -4.42 -16.63
C GLY A 9 15.25 -3.51 -15.39
N ALA A 10 14.04 -3.12 -14.96
CA ALA A 10 13.85 -2.31 -13.76
C ALA A 10 14.33 -3.04 -12.50
N PHE A 11 14.00 -4.33 -12.35
CA PHE A 11 14.44 -5.15 -11.22
C PHE A 11 15.96 -5.31 -11.18
N MET A 12 16.63 -5.44 -12.33
CA MET A 12 18.10 -5.45 -12.41
C MET A 12 18.70 -4.11 -11.98
N GLY A 13 18.08 -2.99 -12.37
CA GLY A 13 18.47 -1.67 -11.88
C GLY A 13 18.39 -1.55 -10.36
N VAL A 14 17.28 -2.01 -9.76
CA VAL A 14 17.10 -2.03 -8.30
C VAL A 14 18.13 -2.94 -7.63
N ARG A 15 18.36 -4.15 -8.14
CA ARG A 15 19.40 -5.06 -7.61
C ARG A 15 20.79 -4.42 -7.63
N ARG A 16 21.13 -3.69 -8.70
CA ARG A 16 22.41 -2.99 -8.78
C ARG A 16 22.50 -1.84 -7.77
N ALA A 17 21.42 -1.08 -7.60
CA ALA A 17 21.38 0.04 -6.66
C ALA A 17 21.45 -0.41 -5.20
N LEU A 18 20.70 -1.46 -4.84
CA LEU A 18 20.59 -1.94 -3.47
C LEU A 18 21.63 -3.01 -3.11
N GLY A 19 22.19 -3.72 -4.08
CA GLY A 19 23.06 -4.88 -3.85
C GLY A 19 24.42 -4.55 -3.22
N ASN A 20 24.83 -3.28 -3.24
CA ASN A 20 26.05 -2.81 -2.59
C ASN A 20 25.81 -2.24 -1.19
N LEU A 21 24.56 -2.21 -0.71
CA LEU A 21 24.24 -1.71 0.63
C LEU A 21 24.57 -2.78 1.68
N GLY A 22 25.32 -2.39 2.71
CA GLY A 22 25.59 -3.22 3.88
C GLY A 22 24.33 -3.45 4.74
N GLY A 23 24.43 -4.37 5.71
CA GLY A 23 23.31 -4.70 6.61
C GLY A 23 22.91 -3.57 7.56
N ASP A 24 23.76 -2.57 7.74
CA ASP A 24 23.51 -1.33 8.45
C ASP A 24 22.72 -0.31 7.61
N GLN A 25 22.77 -0.42 6.29
CA GLN A 25 22.07 0.47 5.35
C GLN A 25 20.79 -0.15 4.79
N LEU A 26 20.74 -1.47 4.64
CA LEU A 26 19.58 -2.21 4.14
C LEU A 26 19.13 -3.23 5.18
N VAL A 27 18.17 -2.80 6.01
CA VAL A 27 17.54 -3.65 7.01
C VAL A 27 16.27 -4.27 6.44
N LYS A 28 16.24 -5.61 6.39
CA LYS A 28 15.04 -6.36 6.04
C LYS A 28 14.16 -6.51 7.27
N PHE A 29 12.85 -6.54 7.06
CA PHE A 29 11.87 -6.78 8.12
C PHE A 29 10.79 -7.73 7.63
N GLU A 30 10.14 -8.39 8.56
CA GLU A 30 8.94 -9.18 8.30
C GLU A 30 7.69 -8.33 8.50
N SER A 31 6.59 -8.73 7.85
CA SER A 31 5.31 -8.04 8.03
C SER A 31 4.86 -8.04 9.50
N GLY A 32 4.34 -6.91 9.97
CA GLY A 32 3.97 -6.72 11.38
C GLY A 32 5.11 -6.23 12.27
N ALA A 33 6.33 -6.11 11.73
CA ALA A 33 7.44 -5.50 12.47
C ALA A 33 7.19 -4.02 12.74
N VAL A 34 7.56 -3.59 13.95
CA VAL A 34 7.75 -2.18 14.29
C VAL A 34 9.09 -1.74 13.71
N VAL A 35 9.05 -0.88 12.69
CA VAL A 35 10.24 -0.45 11.94
C VAL A 35 10.85 0.85 12.48
N ALA A 36 10.07 1.61 13.25
CA ALA A 36 10.49 2.78 14.02
C ALA A 36 9.47 3.03 15.15
N PRO A 37 9.78 3.86 16.17
CA PRO A 37 8.80 4.22 17.20
C PRO A 37 7.49 4.73 16.59
N GLY A 38 6.37 4.09 16.93
CA GLY A 38 5.05 4.42 16.40
C GLY A 38 4.78 3.96 14.96
N ILE A 39 5.73 3.34 14.26
CA ILE A 39 5.59 2.91 12.84
C ILE A 39 5.64 1.39 12.74
N THR A 40 4.51 0.79 12.31
CA THR A 40 4.35 -0.65 12.13
C THR A 40 4.11 -0.98 10.67
N SER A 41 4.83 -1.98 10.15
CA SER A 41 4.61 -2.53 8.82
C SER A 41 3.31 -3.36 8.77
N VAL A 42 2.55 -3.22 7.70
CA VAL A 42 1.30 -3.95 7.47
C VAL A 42 1.41 -4.66 6.13
N ALA A 43 1.30 -5.99 6.13
CA ALA A 43 1.27 -6.76 4.89
C ALA A 43 0.12 -6.29 4.00
N ALA A 44 0.36 -6.10 2.70
CA ALA A 44 -0.70 -6.02 1.69
C ALA A 44 -0.19 -6.58 0.37
N PHE A 45 0.23 -7.83 0.42
CA PHE A 45 0.76 -8.56 -0.71
C PHE A 45 -0.22 -8.60 -1.88
N GLY A 46 0.32 -8.75 -3.09
CA GLY A 46 -0.47 -8.87 -4.31
C GLY A 46 0.05 -7.97 -5.41
N HIS A 47 0.13 -6.66 -5.13
CA HIS A 47 0.73 -5.71 -6.08
C HIS A 47 2.17 -6.14 -6.41
N THR A 48 2.96 -6.38 -5.35
CA THR A 48 4.20 -7.16 -5.38
C THR A 48 4.19 -8.21 -4.27
N PRO A 49 5.05 -9.25 -4.31
CA PRO A 49 5.14 -10.25 -3.24
C PRO A 49 5.46 -9.65 -1.86
N GLY A 50 6.21 -8.54 -1.81
CA GLY A 50 6.60 -7.84 -0.58
C GLY A 50 5.86 -6.53 -0.34
N HIS A 51 4.75 -6.28 -1.06
CA HIS A 51 4.02 -5.01 -0.94
C HIS A 51 3.56 -4.78 0.51
N THR A 52 4.00 -3.66 1.05
CA THR A 52 3.94 -3.34 2.48
C THR A 52 3.40 -1.93 2.65
N LEU A 53 2.51 -1.77 3.62
CA LEU A 53 1.98 -0.50 4.08
C LEU A 53 2.61 -0.14 5.41
N PHE A 54 2.48 1.11 5.82
CA PHE A 54 2.94 1.55 7.13
C PHE A 54 1.80 2.22 7.88
N ARG A 55 1.51 1.69 9.07
CA ARG A 55 0.64 2.33 10.04
C ARG A 55 1.51 3.14 11.00
N MET A 56 1.13 4.38 11.22
CA MET A 56 1.73 5.32 12.16
C MET A 56 0.73 5.61 13.26
N ASP A 57 1.14 5.46 14.51
CA ASP A 57 0.33 5.77 15.70
C ASP A 57 1.07 6.77 16.59
N SER A 58 0.39 7.86 16.97
CA SER A 58 0.95 8.90 17.85
C SER A 58 -0.18 9.58 18.61
N GLU A 59 -0.04 9.75 19.94
CA GLU A 59 -0.99 10.49 20.79
C GLU A 59 -2.47 10.07 20.61
N GLY A 60 -2.71 8.77 20.43
CA GLY A 60 -4.07 8.23 20.22
C GLY A 60 -4.65 8.50 18.83
N GLN A 61 -3.87 9.04 17.90
CA GLN A 61 -4.20 9.20 16.49
C GLN A 61 -3.48 8.14 15.65
N SER A 62 -4.09 7.76 14.52
CA SER A 62 -3.52 6.78 13.58
C SER A 62 -3.57 7.29 12.15
N PHE A 63 -2.51 7.01 11.39
CA PHE A 63 -2.40 7.28 9.96
C PHE A 63 -1.86 6.05 9.22
N ALA A 64 -2.38 5.76 8.02
CA ALA A 64 -1.89 4.68 7.17
C ALA A 64 -1.31 5.21 5.85
N TYR A 65 -0.03 4.97 5.60
CA TYR A 65 0.51 5.08 4.25
C TYR A 65 0.23 3.77 3.48
N VAL A 66 -0.64 3.86 2.47
CA VAL A 66 -1.17 2.69 1.75
C VAL A 66 -0.35 2.29 0.52
N ALA A 67 0.74 3.00 0.23
CA ALA A 67 1.60 2.77 -0.93
C ALA A 67 0.78 2.62 -2.24
N ASP A 68 0.90 1.49 -2.93
CA ASP A 68 0.31 1.19 -4.23
C ASP A 68 -0.90 0.24 -4.12
N ILE A 69 -1.64 0.28 -3.00
CA ILE A 69 -2.84 -0.55 -2.81
C ILE A 69 -3.90 -0.36 -3.93
N THR A 70 -3.89 0.82 -4.55
CA THR A 70 -4.68 1.19 -5.73
C THR A 70 -3.94 2.24 -6.55
N ASN A 71 -3.95 2.11 -7.88
CA ASN A 71 -3.31 3.09 -8.79
C ASN A 71 -4.27 4.18 -9.27
N VAL A 72 -5.58 3.93 -9.24
CA VAL A 72 -6.61 4.92 -9.60
C VAL A 72 -7.75 4.76 -8.60
N PRO A 73 -7.72 5.48 -7.45
CA PRO A 73 -8.71 5.30 -6.39
C PRO A 73 -10.16 5.46 -6.86
N SER A 74 -10.42 6.42 -7.77
CA SER A 74 -11.76 6.63 -8.34
C SER A 74 -12.30 5.44 -9.14
N LEU A 75 -11.45 4.51 -9.56
CA LEU A 75 -11.83 3.30 -10.28
C LEU A 75 -11.73 2.07 -9.38
N PHE A 76 -10.53 1.77 -8.89
CA PHE A 76 -10.25 0.51 -8.20
C PHE A 76 -10.59 0.54 -6.71
N ALA A 77 -10.84 1.69 -6.08
CA ALA A 77 -11.50 1.71 -4.78
C ALA A 77 -13.01 1.54 -4.93
N ARG A 78 -13.62 2.12 -5.98
CA ARG A 78 -15.05 1.94 -6.31
C ARG A 78 -15.40 0.52 -6.75
N ALA A 79 -14.49 -0.13 -7.49
CA ALA A 79 -14.60 -1.51 -7.94
C ALA A 79 -13.36 -2.31 -7.48
N PRO A 80 -13.25 -2.61 -6.18
CA PRO A 80 -12.03 -3.20 -5.61
C PRO A 80 -11.82 -4.68 -5.97
N ASP A 81 -12.82 -5.31 -6.59
CA ASP A 81 -12.72 -6.67 -7.13
C ASP A 81 -12.13 -6.69 -8.55
N TRP A 82 -11.76 -5.53 -9.10
CA TRP A 82 -11.00 -5.42 -10.34
C TRP A 82 -9.50 -5.47 -10.04
N SER A 83 -8.71 -5.99 -10.97
CA SER A 83 -7.26 -6.04 -10.82
C SER A 83 -6.58 -5.02 -11.71
N VAL A 84 -5.48 -4.46 -11.23
CA VAL A 84 -4.65 -3.59 -12.04
C VAL A 84 -3.69 -4.48 -12.83
N MET A 85 -3.40 -4.13 -14.08
CA MET A 85 -2.47 -4.88 -14.93
C MET A 85 -1.06 -5.04 -14.30
N PHE A 86 -0.70 -4.16 -13.37
CA PHE A 86 0.58 -4.17 -12.67
C PHE A 86 0.60 -5.07 -11.42
N ASP A 87 -0.53 -5.66 -11.03
CA ASP A 87 -0.57 -6.59 -9.89
C ASP A 87 0.13 -7.92 -10.24
N MET A 88 1.22 -8.25 -9.55
CA MET A 88 1.95 -9.50 -9.75
C MET A 88 1.14 -10.74 -9.31
N ASN A 89 0.24 -10.57 -8.35
CA ASN A 89 -0.81 -11.54 -7.98
C ASN A 89 -2.18 -10.83 -7.90
N PRO A 90 -2.97 -10.86 -8.99
CA PRO A 90 -4.26 -10.16 -9.08
C PRO A 90 -5.30 -10.59 -8.04
N ALA A 91 -5.33 -11.88 -7.65
CA ALA A 91 -6.28 -12.37 -6.65
C ALA A 91 -5.94 -11.84 -5.26
N MET A 92 -4.67 -11.93 -4.87
CA MET A 92 -4.20 -11.46 -3.58
C MET A 92 -4.28 -9.93 -3.46
N ALA A 93 -4.00 -9.19 -4.54
CA ALA A 93 -4.11 -7.73 -4.56
C ALA A 93 -5.54 -7.25 -4.25
N ARG A 94 -6.55 -7.90 -4.82
CA ARG A 94 -7.97 -7.60 -4.54
C ARG A 94 -8.35 -7.88 -3.09
N MET A 95 -7.93 -9.03 -2.56
CA MET A 95 -8.16 -9.38 -1.15
C MET A 95 -7.48 -8.38 -0.20
N SER A 96 -6.23 -8.03 -0.49
CA SER A 96 -5.49 -7.01 0.27
C SER A 96 -6.19 -5.66 0.21
N ARG A 97 -6.61 -5.20 -0.98
CA ARG A 97 -7.31 -3.92 -1.15
C ARG A 97 -8.60 -3.85 -0.34
N ARG A 98 -9.43 -4.89 -0.40
CA ARG A 98 -10.64 -5.03 0.41
C ARG A 98 -10.33 -4.90 1.90
N ARG A 99 -9.46 -5.78 2.41
CA ARG A 99 -9.09 -5.80 3.82
C ARG A 99 -8.55 -4.47 4.32
N ILE A 100 -7.69 -3.82 3.54
CA ILE A 100 -7.10 -2.52 3.91
C ILE A 100 -8.17 -1.43 3.91
N PHE A 101 -9.01 -1.32 2.87
CA PHE A 101 -10.06 -0.30 2.85
C PHE A 101 -11.14 -0.54 3.92
N ASP A 102 -11.48 -1.79 4.22
CA ASP A 102 -12.37 -2.12 5.35
C ASP A 102 -11.78 -1.66 6.69
N MET A 103 -10.49 -1.89 6.92
CA MET A 103 -9.79 -1.41 8.10
C MET A 103 -9.84 0.13 8.19
N LEU A 104 -9.54 0.84 7.11
CA LEU A 104 -9.56 2.31 7.10
C LEU A 104 -10.95 2.88 7.38
N VAL A 105 -12.00 2.28 6.81
CA VAL A 105 -13.39 2.67 7.04
C VAL A 105 -13.80 2.38 8.48
N LYS A 106 -13.56 1.15 8.96
CA LYS A 106 -13.95 0.70 10.30
C LYS A 106 -13.31 1.55 11.38
N ASP A 107 -12.01 1.81 11.24
CA ASP A 107 -11.23 2.52 12.26
C ASP A 107 -11.30 4.04 12.08
N LYS A 108 -12.02 4.53 11.05
CA LYS A 108 -12.09 5.95 10.66
C LYS A 108 -10.70 6.58 10.52
N MET A 109 -9.75 5.80 10.00
CA MET A 109 -8.34 6.15 9.97
C MET A 109 -8.04 7.08 8.79
N MET A 110 -7.20 8.09 9.02
CA MET A 110 -6.66 8.88 7.93
C MET A 110 -5.61 8.06 7.16
N ALA A 111 -5.61 8.17 5.85
CA ALA A 111 -4.70 7.43 5.00
C ALA A 111 -4.18 8.30 3.87
N GLY A 112 -2.99 7.95 3.37
CA GLY A 112 -2.45 8.53 2.15
C GLY A 112 -1.72 7.49 1.32
N GLY A 113 -1.58 7.73 0.01
CA GLY A 113 -1.00 6.75 -0.90
C GLY A 113 -0.42 7.40 -2.14
N PHE A 114 0.47 6.68 -2.82
CA PHE A 114 1.31 7.23 -3.88
C PHE A 114 0.48 7.76 -5.06
N HIS A 115 -0.62 7.07 -5.39
CA HIS A 115 -1.49 7.42 -6.52
C HIS A 115 -2.79 8.13 -6.11
N PHE A 116 -2.88 8.61 -4.87
CA PHE A 116 -4.08 9.29 -4.40
C PHE A 116 -4.10 10.75 -4.89
N PRO A 117 -5.28 11.31 -5.20
CA PRO A 117 -5.38 12.69 -5.67
C PRO A 117 -4.85 13.65 -4.60
N PHE A 118 -4.18 14.72 -5.03
CA PHE A 118 -3.64 15.75 -4.13
C PHE A 118 -4.73 16.25 -3.15
N PRO A 119 -4.42 16.39 -1.83
CA PRO A 119 -3.10 16.34 -1.19
C PRO A 119 -2.56 14.94 -0.90
N ALA A 120 -3.14 13.90 -1.50
CA ALA A 120 -2.77 12.48 -1.37
C ALA A 120 -3.02 11.87 0.01
N PHE A 121 -3.72 12.58 0.91
CA PHE A 121 -4.23 12.03 2.17
C PHE A 121 -5.66 12.50 2.49
N GLY A 122 -6.37 11.68 3.25
CA GLY A 122 -7.81 11.77 3.43
C GLY A 122 -8.38 10.55 4.18
N THR A 123 -9.69 10.40 4.18
CA THR A 123 -10.37 9.23 4.76
C THR A 123 -10.96 8.34 3.67
N MET A 124 -11.26 7.09 4.04
CA MET A 124 -12.00 6.17 3.19
C MET A 124 -13.42 5.98 3.74
N GLU A 125 -14.40 5.93 2.84
CA GLU A 125 -15.80 5.65 3.17
C GLU A 125 -16.32 4.47 2.34
N ALA A 126 -17.22 3.66 2.92
CA ALA A 126 -17.96 2.66 2.17
C ALA A 126 -18.88 3.33 1.14
N SER A 127 -18.98 2.77 -0.06
CA SER A 127 -19.90 3.28 -1.07
C SER A 127 -20.37 2.21 -2.05
N GLY A 128 -21.64 1.83 -1.89
CA GLY A 128 -22.19 0.65 -2.56
C GLY A 128 -21.37 -0.59 -2.21
N ASN A 129 -20.96 -1.34 -3.23
CA ASN A 129 -20.08 -2.49 -3.04
C ASN A 129 -18.59 -2.12 -2.95
N GLY A 130 -18.21 -0.85 -3.03
CA GLY A 130 -16.81 -0.41 -3.00
C GLY A 130 -16.54 0.65 -1.96
N TYR A 131 -15.58 1.52 -2.25
CA TYR A 131 -15.11 2.57 -1.35
C TYR A 131 -14.89 3.88 -2.09
N GLN A 132 -14.97 4.98 -1.37
CA GLN A 132 -14.66 6.30 -1.86
C GLN A 132 -13.59 6.93 -0.97
N PHE A 133 -12.53 7.44 -1.61
CA PHE A 133 -11.58 8.30 -0.93
C PHE A 133 -12.15 9.71 -0.81
N LYS A 134 -12.04 10.30 0.37
CA LYS A 134 -12.38 11.68 0.69
C LYS A 134 -11.09 12.41 1.04
N PRO A 135 -10.51 13.18 0.10
CA PRO A 135 -9.34 13.98 0.41
C PRO A 135 -9.66 14.92 1.59
N VAL A 136 -8.65 15.20 2.42
CA VAL A 136 -8.79 16.29 3.40
C VAL A 136 -9.11 17.57 2.64
N MET A 137 -10.16 18.27 3.06
CA MET A 137 -10.44 19.62 2.57
C MET A 137 -9.40 20.55 3.20
N GLY A 138 -8.66 21.26 2.35
CA GLY A 138 -7.75 22.33 2.78
C GLY A 138 -8.50 23.57 3.25
#